data_AF-A0A7J8SW69-F1
#
_entry.id   AF-A0A7J8SW69-F1
#
_cell.length_a   1.000
_cell.length_b   1.000
_cell.length_c   1.000
_cell.angle_alpha   90.00
_cell.angle_beta   90.00
_cell.angle_gamma   90.00
#
_symmetry.space_group_name_H-M   'P 1'
#
loop_
_entity.id
_entity.type
_entity.pdbx_description
1 polymer ?
#
loop_
_entity_poly.entity_id
_entity_poly.type
_entity_poly.pdbx_seq_one_letter_code
_entity_poly.pdbx_strand_id
1 'polypeptide(L)'
;MHTALVASWVGSMTLYELAVFDPSNPVLDPMWRQCMFVITFITRLGITNSWGGWSITRGAITNPSIWSYEGVAGAHIVFSGLCFLAT
;
A
#
# COMPACT_ATOMS: atom_id res chain seq x y z
N MET A 1 9.31 -13.39 -16.45
CA MET A 1 8.62 -14.23 -15.45
C MET A 1 8.95 -13.90 -13.98
N HIS A 2 10.17 -14.09 -13.44
CA HIS A 2 10.44 -13.87 -11.99
C HIS A 2 10.07 -12.47 -11.49
N THR A 3 10.44 -11.42 -12.22
CA THR A 3 10.13 -10.02 -11.88
C THR A 3 8.63 -9.73 -11.82
N ALA A 4 7.84 -10.32 -12.72
CA ALA A 4 6.38 -10.20 -12.70
C ALA A 4 5.78 -10.84 -11.43
N LEU A 5 6.26 -12.02 -11.05
CA LEU A 5 5.79 -12.70 -9.83
C LEU A 5 6.11 -11.88 -8.57
N VAL A 6 7.32 -11.30 -8.49
CA VAL A 6 7.69 -10.44 -7.35
C VAL A 6 6.86 -9.16 -7.33
N ALA A 7 6.65 -8.51 -8.48
CA ALA A 7 5.83 -7.30 -8.57
C ALA A 7 4.37 -7.56 -8.16
N SER A 8 3.76 -8.65 -8.62
CA SER A 8 2.39 -9.04 -8.22
C SER A 8 2.29 -9.42 -6.75
N TRP A 9 3.30 -10.06 -6.17
CA TRP A 9 3.34 -10.32 -4.73
C TRP A 9 3.28 -9.03 -3.92
N VAL A 10 4.09 -8.01 -4.27
CA VAL A 10 4.06 -6.71 -3.58
C VAL A 10 2.69 -6.05 -3.73
N GLY A 11 2.13 -6.02 -4.94
CA GLY A 11 0.82 -5.41 -5.20
C GLY A 11 -0.31 -6.10 -4.44
N SER A 12 -0.38 -7.43 -4.49
CA SER A 12 -1.41 -8.21 -3.79
C SER A 12 -1.28 -8.13 -2.27
N MET A 13 -0.07 -8.18 -1.72
CA MET A 13 0.16 -8.03 -0.29
C MET A 13 -0.22 -6.63 0.20
N THR A 14 0.07 -5.59 -0.58
CA THR A 14 -0.35 -4.21 -0.24
C THR A 14 -1.88 -4.10 -0.22
N LEU A 15 -2.59 -4.70 -1.18
CA LEU A 15 -4.06 -4.71 -1.19
C LEU A 15 -4.64 -5.51 -0.02
N TYR A 16 -4.02 -6.63 0.33
CA TYR A 16 -4.43 -7.43 1.49
C TYR A 16 -4.27 -6.65 2.79
N GLU A 17 -3.12 -6.03 3.00
CA GLU A 17 -2.86 -5.20 4.18
C GLU A 17 -3.84 -4.02 4.25
N LEU A 18 -4.08 -3.33 3.12
CA LEU A 18 -5.08 -2.25 3.05
C LEU A 18 -6.50 -2.69 3.42
N ALA A 19 -6.87 -3.94 3.09
CA ALA A 19 -8.21 -4.45 3.38
C ALA A 19 -8.42 -4.79 4.86
N VAL A 20 -7.35 -5.09 5.60
CA VAL A 20 -7.41 -5.53 7.00
C VAL A 20 -6.94 -4.43 7.97
N PHE A 21 -6.14 -3.48 7.50
CA PHE A 21 -5.56 -2.41 8.31
C PHE A 21 -6.63 -1.51 8.94
N ASP A 22 -6.54 -1.30 10.25
CA ASP A 22 -7.36 -0.32 10.98
C ASP A 22 -6.56 0.96 11.26
N PRO A 23 -6.87 2.08 10.58
CA PRO A 23 -6.19 3.36 10.78
C PRO A 23 -6.71 4.16 11.99
N SER A 24 -7.70 3.67 12.74
CA SER A 24 -8.45 4.46 13.74
C SER A 24 -7.60 4.94 14.93
N ASN A 25 -6.65 4.13 15.41
CA ASN A 25 -5.89 4.42 16.61
C ASN A 25 -4.37 4.24 16.43
N PRO A 26 -3.69 5.20 15.78
CA PRO A 26 -2.25 5.09 15.51
C PRO A 26 -1.37 5.14 16.78
N VAL A 27 -1.92 5.52 17.95
CA VAL A 27 -1.15 5.62 19.20
C VAL A 27 -1.11 4.26 19.91
N LEU A 28 -2.29 3.66 20.12
CA LEU A 28 -2.38 2.39 20.84
C LEU A 28 -2.31 1.19 19.91
N ASP A 29 -2.72 1.33 18.65
CA ASP A 29 -2.74 0.26 17.66
C ASP A 29 -2.01 0.64 16.35
N PRO A 30 -0.70 0.92 16.40
CA PRO A 30 0.10 1.20 15.22
C PRO A 30 0.28 -0.04 14.33
N MET A 31 0.73 0.20 13.10
CA MET A 31 0.93 -0.80 12.03
C MET A 31 1.66 -2.08 12.48
N TRP A 32 2.67 -1.97 13.33
CA TRP A 32 3.43 -3.12 13.82
C TRP A 32 2.66 -4.00 14.81
N ARG A 33 1.64 -3.47 15.52
CA ARG A 33 0.74 -4.27 16.36
C ARG A 33 -0.29 -5.04 15.55
N GLN A 34 -0.63 -4.52 14.37
CA GLN A 34 -1.52 -5.18 13.41
C GLN A 34 -0.78 -6.13 12.46
N CYS A 35 0.53 -6.36 12.68
CA CYS A 35 1.37 -7.23 11.84
C CYS A 35 1.45 -6.80 10.37
N MET A 36 1.42 -5.50 10.12
CA MET A 36 1.55 -4.95 8.76
C MET A 36 3.01 -4.92 8.31
N PHE A 37 3.31 -5.53 7.16
CA PHE A 37 4.66 -5.68 6.64
C PHE A 37 4.95 -4.68 5.52
N VAL A 38 4.25 -4.76 4.39
CA VAL A 38 4.55 -4.01 3.16
C VAL A 38 4.23 -2.53 3.29
N ILE A 39 3.07 -2.18 3.87
CA ILE A 39 2.66 -0.78 4.05
C ILE A 39 3.65 -0.01 4.93
N THR A 40 4.37 -0.69 5.84
CA THR A 40 5.44 -0.10 6.67
C THR A 40 6.67 0.31 5.86
N PHE A 41 6.97 -0.40 4.77
CA PHE A 41 8.04 0.01 3.84
C PHE A 41 7.59 1.14 2.92
N ILE A 42 6.32 1.13 2.52
CA ILE A 42 5.73 2.20 1.70
C ILE A 42 5.69 3.52 2.50
N THR A 43 5.31 3.49 3.78
CA THR A 43 5.33 4.67 4.66
C THR A 43 6.72 5.26 4.86
N ARG A 44 7.73 4.40 4.98
CA ARG A 44 9.13 4.84 5.12
C ARG A 44 9.58 5.73 3.96
N LEU A 45 9.02 5.55 2.77
CA LEU A 45 9.34 6.34 1.57
C LEU A 45 8.45 7.59 1.40
N GLY A 46 7.62 7.92 2.39
CA GLY A 46 6.84 9.15 2.42
C GLY A 46 5.39 9.02 1.91
N ILE A 47 4.94 7.82 1.57
CA ILE A 47 3.53 7.58 1.21
C ILE A 47 2.74 7.36 2.49
N THR A 48 1.90 8.31 2.86
CA THR A 48 1.16 8.34 4.14
C THR A 48 -0.36 8.28 4.00
N ASN A 49 -0.88 8.33 2.77
CA ASN A 49 -2.26 8.68 2.49
C ASN A 49 -2.99 7.55 1.75
N SER A 50 -4.27 7.37 2.05
CA SER A 50 -5.17 6.43 1.37
C SER A 50 -6.28 7.16 0.62
N TRP A 51 -6.75 6.57 -0.48
CA TRP A 51 -7.99 6.98 -1.15
C TRP A 51 -9.25 6.81 -0.29
N GLY A 52 -9.17 6.03 0.78
CA GLY A 52 -10.19 5.92 1.84
C GLY A 52 -10.27 7.15 2.77
N GLY A 53 -9.53 8.22 2.50
CA GLY A 53 -9.63 9.50 3.23
C GLY A 53 -8.87 9.55 4.55
N TRP A 54 -8.05 8.54 4.86
CA TRP A 54 -7.24 8.47 6.07
C TRP A 54 -5.74 8.65 5.79
N SER A 55 -5.00 8.99 6.85
CA SER A 55 -3.55 9.16 6.85
C SER A 55 -2.91 8.59 8.11
N ILE A 56 -1.71 8.02 7.99
CA ILE A 56 -0.99 7.41 9.13
C ILE A 56 -0.50 8.45 10.15
N THR A 57 -0.15 9.66 9.72
CA THR A 57 0.28 10.76 10.60
C THR A 57 -0.88 11.49 11.28
N ARG A 58 -2.10 10.96 11.17
CA ARG A 58 -3.35 11.51 11.71
C ARG A 58 -3.80 12.77 10.96
N GLY A 59 -4.83 12.64 10.14
CA GLY A 59 -5.46 13.73 9.39
C GLY A 59 -6.49 13.18 8.41
N ALA A 60 -7.70 13.74 8.41
CA ALA A 60 -8.67 13.45 7.36
C ALA A 60 -8.20 14.12 6.07
N ILE A 61 -8.07 13.35 5.00
CA ILE A 61 -7.60 13.84 3.71
C ILE A 61 -8.77 13.90 2.77
N THR A 62 -9.05 15.11 2.26
CA THR A 62 -10.12 15.33 1.28
C THR A 62 -9.68 15.07 -0.15
N ASN A 63 -8.37 15.07 -0.43
CA ASN A 63 -7.85 14.85 -1.77
C ASN A 63 -6.47 14.14 -1.75
N PRO A 64 -6.47 12.80 -1.63
CA PRO A 64 -5.24 12.03 -1.67
C PRO A 64 -4.60 12.07 -3.07
N SER A 65 -3.27 12.20 -3.11
CA SER A 65 -2.48 12.18 -4.35
C SER A 65 -2.65 10.85 -5.12
N ILE A 66 -2.28 10.85 -6.40
CA ILE A 66 -2.19 9.62 -7.20
C ILE A 66 -1.24 8.59 -6.57
N TRP A 67 -0.26 9.06 -5.80
CA TRP A 67 0.66 8.24 -5.00
C TRP A 67 0.11 8.01 -3.59
N SER A 68 -1.02 7.30 -3.50
CA SER A 68 -1.55 6.70 -2.27
C SER A 68 -1.09 5.25 -2.13
N TYR A 69 -1.42 4.58 -1.02
CA TYR A 69 -1.19 3.13 -0.89
C TYR A 69 -1.84 2.32 -2.03
N GLU A 70 -3.07 2.68 -2.39
CA GLU A 70 -3.81 2.06 -3.48
C GLU A 70 -3.13 2.33 -4.83
N GLY A 71 -2.63 3.54 -5.04
CA GLY A 71 -1.89 3.91 -6.24
C GLY A 71 -0.61 3.08 -6.42
N VAL A 72 0.15 2.87 -5.34
CA VAL A 72 1.35 2.00 -5.35
C VAL A 72 0.99 0.56 -5.66
N ALA A 73 -0.06 0.04 -5.02
CA ALA A 73 -0.53 -1.32 -5.26
C ALA A 73 -0.96 -1.50 -6.73
N GLY A 74 -1.75 -0.57 -7.26
CA GLY A 74 -2.18 -0.56 -8.65
C GLY A 74 -1.02 -0.52 -9.64
N ALA A 75 -0.01 0.33 -9.38
CA ALA A 75 1.18 0.42 -10.22
C ALA A 75 1.95 -0.92 -10.28
N HIS A 76 2.10 -1.62 -9.16
CA HIS A 76 2.77 -2.92 -9.12
C HIS A 76 2.00 -4.01 -9.87
N ILE A 77 0.67 -4.01 -9.82
CA ILE A 77 -0.17 -4.97 -10.56
C ILE A 77 -0.07 -4.73 -12.07
N VAL A 78 -0.20 -3.46 -12.53
CA VAL A 78 -0.07 -3.11 -13.95
C VAL A 78 1.33 -3.45 -14.46
N PHE A 79 2.36 -3.09 -13.71
CA PHE A 79 3.75 -3.40 -14.05
C PHE A 79 4.00 -4.91 -14.13
N SER A 80 3.45 -5.69 -13.19
CA SER A 80 3.51 -7.15 -13.24
C SER A 80 2.91 -7.70 -14.54
N GLY A 81 1.74 -7.22 -14.96
CA GLY A 81 1.11 -7.64 -16.21
C GLY A 81 1.96 -7.33 -17.43
N LEU A 82 2.55 -6.12 -17.50
CA LEU A 82 3.46 -5.73 -18.57
C LEU A 82 4.72 -6.62 -18.60
N CYS A 83 5.33 -6.88 -17.45
CA CYS A 83 6.49 -7.78 -17.36
C CYS A 83 6.16 -9.23 -17.68
N PHE A 84 4.92 -9.67 -17.46
CA PHE A 84 4.48 -11.01 -17.86
C PHE A 84 4.32 -11.11 -19.37
N LEU A 85 3.72 -10.11 -20.02
CA LEU A 85 3.56 -10.05 -21.48
C LEU A 85 4.90 -9.91 -22.23
N ALA A 86 5.89 -9.26 -21.60
CA ALA A 86 7.20 -9.01 -22.20
C ALA A 86 8.15 -10.22 -22.15
N THR A 87 7.81 -11.31 -21.46
CA THR A 87 8.67 -12.49 -21.28
C THR A 87 8.01 -13.75 -21.77
#